data_AF-G2NYU0-F1
#
_entry.id   AF-G2NYU0-F1
#
_cell.length_a   1.000
_cell.length_b   1.000
_cell.length_c   1.000
_cell.angle_alpha   90.00
_cell.angle_beta   90.00
_cell.angle_gamma   90.00
#
_symmetry.space_group_name_H-M   'P 1'
#
loop_
_entity.id
_entity.type
_entity.pdbx_description
1 polymer ?
#
loop_
_entity_poly.entity_id
_entity_poly.type
_entity_poly.pdbx_seq_one_letter_code
_entity_poly.pdbx_strand_id
1 'polypeptide(L)'
;MLTARRVGIWTIASLLGVLDVMVTGPFAQADDGRGIFGGVSCAAGGCKVRAETRGRRTAGVSREGMAHSRSSPLQHRRSTSSKSPTVTSDGWEYGLGDGLGILPRFDGGKPKRPKRKHHQKVPVAVVARRAVESLQLPKPAIRTSPDEDFVQVVGVPTWMWVEHGTWRPVTETAVVPGLRVTATARPRQATWSMGEGGSVACAGPGTEYSGKFRPDRPSPDCGYTYRRSSSGEPSRAFKLSVRVLWDVEWHGGGQTGRVPGLVIAAERPLAVDEVQAVVVR
;
A
#
# COMPACT_ATOMS: atom_id res chain seq x y z
N MET A 1 54.58 -39.67 -23.06
CA MET A 1 55.47 -38.57 -22.63
C MET A 1 54.76 -37.24 -22.88
N LEU A 2 54.98 -36.27 -21.98
CA LEU A 2 54.47 -34.87 -21.93
C LEU A 2 53.02 -34.70 -21.44
N THR A 3 52.78 -34.57 -20.12
CA THR A 3 52.92 -33.41 -19.19
C THR A 3 51.68 -32.53 -19.09
N ALA A 4 50.90 -32.77 -18.03
CA ALA A 4 49.87 -31.88 -17.53
C ALA A 4 50.51 -30.62 -16.90
N ARG A 5 50.08 -29.44 -17.34
CA ARG A 5 50.41 -28.16 -16.68
C ARG A 5 49.22 -27.70 -15.83
N ARG A 6 49.45 -27.64 -14.52
CA ARG A 6 48.64 -26.92 -13.54
C ARG A 6 48.69 -25.42 -13.84
N VAL A 7 47.53 -24.78 -13.86
CA VAL A 7 47.36 -23.32 -13.75
C VAL A 7 46.32 -23.19 -12.62
N GLY A 8 46.68 -22.77 -11.41
CA GLY A 8 47.19 -21.44 -11.09
C GLY A 8 46.04 -20.71 -10.37
N ILE A 9 45.85 -21.03 -9.09
CA ILE A 9 44.83 -20.44 -8.21
C ILE A 9 45.19 -18.95 -8.01
N TRP A 10 44.35 -18.05 -8.51
CA TRP A 10 44.43 -16.62 -8.19
C TRP A 10 43.43 -16.33 -7.08
N THR A 11 43.96 -16.16 -5.86
CA THR A 11 43.28 -15.56 -4.72
C THR A 11 43.06 -14.08 -5.00
N ILE A 12 41.85 -13.70 -5.37
CA ILE A 12 41.43 -12.29 -5.37
C ILE A 12 41.05 -11.93 -3.94
N ALA A 13 41.88 -11.10 -3.30
CA ALA A 13 41.58 -10.51 -2.01
C ALA A 13 40.40 -9.53 -2.17
N SER A 14 39.25 -9.91 -1.64
CA SER A 14 38.06 -9.06 -1.55
C SER A 14 38.33 -7.91 -0.58
N LEU A 15 38.59 -6.71 -1.12
CA LEU A 15 38.46 -5.45 -0.39
C LEU A 15 36.96 -5.16 -0.20
N LEU A 16 36.42 -5.56 0.95
CA LEU A 16 35.13 -5.08 1.44
C LEU A 16 35.28 -3.61 1.88
N GLY A 17 35.14 -2.69 0.92
CA GLY A 17 34.83 -1.30 1.22
C GLY A 17 33.37 -1.20 1.64
N VAL A 18 33.11 -1.06 2.94
CA VAL A 18 31.80 -0.67 3.46
C VAL A 18 31.58 0.78 3.07
N LEU A 19 30.87 1.02 1.97
CA LEU A 19 30.39 2.34 1.63
C LEU A 19 29.13 2.57 2.47
N ASP A 20 29.28 3.25 3.60
CA ASP A 20 28.17 3.79 4.39
C ASP A 20 27.44 4.84 3.53
N VAL A 21 26.43 4.40 2.79
CA VAL A 21 25.51 5.31 2.10
C VAL A 21 24.54 5.83 3.15
N MET A 22 24.83 7.01 3.70
CA MET A 22 23.80 7.83 4.35
C MET A 22 22.76 8.21 3.30
N VAL A 23 21.70 7.42 3.18
CA VAL A 23 20.51 7.82 2.43
C VAL A 23 19.75 8.85 3.27
N THR A 24 20.08 10.13 3.09
CA THR A 24 19.16 11.21 3.45
C THR A 24 18.04 11.22 2.42
N GLY A 25 16.93 10.56 2.76
CA GLY A 25 15.68 10.68 2.00
C GLY A 25 15.09 12.11 2.11
N PRO A 26 14.25 12.52 1.15
CA PRO A 26 13.63 13.84 1.19
C PRO A 26 12.71 13.99 2.39
N PHE A 27 12.72 15.18 3.00
CA PHE A 27 11.77 15.57 4.03
C PHE A 27 10.35 15.49 3.48
N ALA A 28 9.50 14.69 4.11
CA ALA A 28 8.06 14.75 3.87
C ALA A 28 7.54 16.08 4.43
N GLN A 29 7.23 17.04 3.54
CA GLN A 29 6.43 18.20 3.90
C GLN A 29 4.95 17.81 3.88
N ALA A 30 4.33 17.77 5.06
CA ALA A 30 2.92 18.07 5.19
C ALA A 30 2.85 19.54 5.62
N ASP A 31 2.36 20.42 4.75
CA ASP A 31 2.07 21.79 5.13
C ASP A 31 0.58 22.10 4.96
N ASP A 32 -0.12 21.96 6.09
CA ASP A 32 -1.23 22.83 6.51
C ASP A 32 -0.67 24.07 7.25
N GLY A 33 0.58 24.46 6.97
CA GLY A 33 1.16 25.74 7.40
C GLY A 33 1.40 25.90 8.90
N ARG A 34 1.76 24.84 9.64
CA ARG A 34 2.19 24.94 11.06
C ARG A 34 3.32 23.99 11.43
N GLY A 35 4.53 24.30 10.96
CA GLY A 35 5.86 24.04 11.54
C GLY A 35 6.01 22.94 12.60
N ILE A 36 5.90 21.67 12.20
CA ILE A 36 6.40 20.51 12.95
C ILE A 36 7.41 19.79 12.04
N PHE A 37 8.69 19.74 12.42
CA PHE A 37 9.69 18.96 11.72
C PHE A 37 9.91 17.64 12.48
N GLY A 38 9.37 16.55 11.96
CA GLY A 38 9.63 15.20 12.43
C GLY A 38 10.54 14.47 11.46
N GLY A 39 11.66 13.92 11.93
CA GLY A 39 12.58 13.13 11.12
C GLY A 39 12.56 11.66 11.57
N VAL A 40 12.63 10.74 10.61
CA VAL A 40 12.83 9.31 10.88
C VAL A 40 14.21 8.93 10.35
N SER A 41 15.07 8.46 11.25
CA SER A 41 16.38 7.91 10.89
C SER A 41 16.36 6.41 11.11
N CYS A 42 16.66 5.63 10.07
CA CYS A 42 16.71 4.18 10.13
C CYS A 42 18.13 3.69 9.88
N ALA A 43 18.56 2.69 10.67
CA ALA A 43 19.77 1.90 10.44
C ALA A 43 19.42 0.41 10.52
N ALA A 44 20.31 -0.46 10.03
CA ALA A 44 20.12 -1.91 10.03
C ALA A 44 19.99 -2.44 11.46
N GLY A 45 18.75 -2.60 11.94
CA GLY A 45 18.43 -2.98 13.32
C GLY A 45 17.28 -2.19 13.95
N GLY A 46 16.82 -1.09 13.33
CA GLY A 46 15.63 -0.36 13.78
C GLY A 46 15.57 1.10 13.34
N CYS A 47 14.37 1.67 13.40
CA CYS A 47 14.12 3.08 13.09
C CYS A 47 13.85 3.89 14.36
N LYS A 48 14.49 5.06 14.47
CA LYS A 48 14.26 6.02 15.55
C LYS A 48 13.52 7.23 14.99
N VAL A 49 12.39 7.58 15.61
CA VAL A 49 11.58 8.74 15.24
C VAL A 49 11.87 9.86 16.22
N ARG A 50 12.19 11.06 15.72
CA ARG A 50 12.38 12.27 16.55
C ARG A 50 11.40 13.35 16.10
N ALA A 51 10.56 13.81 17.03
CA ALA A 51 9.72 14.99 16.85
C ALA A 51 10.26 16.10 17.74
N GLU A 52 10.56 17.26 17.14
CA GLU A 52 11.07 18.42 17.88
C GLU A 52 10.17 19.62 17.60
N THR A 53 9.62 20.21 18.67
CA THR A 53 8.81 21.43 18.59
C THR A 53 9.69 22.61 18.97
N ARG A 54 9.87 23.57 18.06
CA ARG A 54 10.65 24.78 18.36
C ARG A 54 9.78 25.73 19.19
N GLY A 55 9.84 25.57 20.51
CA GLY A 55 9.26 26.52 21.45
C GLY A 55 9.90 27.90 21.29
N ARG A 56 9.06 28.91 21.01
CA ARG A 56 9.47 30.33 20.98
C ARG A 56 10.02 30.71 22.36
N ARG A 57 11.29 31.11 22.42
CA ARG A 57 11.91 31.68 23.63
C ARG A 57 11.04 32.82 24.15
N THR A 58 10.55 32.67 25.37
CA THR A 58 10.35 33.79 26.28
C THR A 58 11.17 33.49 27.52
N ALA A 59 11.80 34.54 28.05
CA ALA A 59 12.84 34.48 29.05
C ALA A 59 12.32 34.02 30.42
N GLY A 60 13.22 33.39 31.17
CA GLY A 60 13.27 33.45 32.64
C GLY A 60 12.47 32.40 33.40
N VAL A 61 13.20 31.42 33.96
CA VAL A 61 13.44 31.27 35.41
C VAL A 61 13.88 29.82 35.66
N SER A 62 15.09 29.69 36.19
CA SER A 62 15.67 28.44 36.70
C SER A 62 14.82 27.82 37.80
N ARG A 63 14.68 26.49 37.79
CA ARG A 63 14.92 25.70 39.00
C ARG A 63 15.04 24.20 38.71
N GLU A 64 16.11 23.63 39.27
CA GLU A 64 16.44 22.22 39.35
C GLU A 64 15.35 21.39 40.05
N GLY A 65 15.30 20.09 39.76
CA GLY A 65 14.47 19.16 40.52
C GLY A 65 14.47 17.73 39.98
N MET A 66 15.39 16.93 40.51
CA MET A 66 15.58 15.48 40.36
C MET A 66 14.30 14.64 40.17
N ALA A 67 14.36 13.69 39.23
CA ALA A 67 13.46 12.55 39.17
C ALA A 67 13.95 11.42 40.09
N HIS A 68 13.09 10.92 40.97
CA HIS A 68 13.27 9.60 41.58
C HIS A 68 12.08 8.70 41.29
N SER A 69 12.37 7.67 40.50
CA SER A 69 11.66 6.41 40.37
C SER A 69 11.55 5.71 41.71
N ARG A 70 10.39 5.11 42.02
CA ARG A 70 10.30 3.86 42.79
C ARG A 70 8.94 3.20 42.59
N SER A 71 8.98 2.11 41.82
CA SER A 71 8.10 0.96 41.90
C SER A 71 8.16 0.29 43.27
N SER A 72 7.04 -0.19 43.81
CA SER A 72 6.88 -1.57 44.33
C SER A 72 5.55 -1.78 45.08
N PRO A 73 5.12 -3.04 45.26
CA PRO A 73 3.71 -3.40 45.17
C PRO A 73 3.17 -4.18 46.40
N LEU A 74 1.93 -4.67 46.24
CA LEU A 74 1.31 -5.83 46.90
C LEU A 74 0.77 -5.72 48.34
N GLN A 75 -0.57 -5.77 48.36
CA GLN A 75 -1.41 -6.80 48.99
C GLN A 75 -1.79 -6.74 50.50
N HIS A 76 -3.12 -6.91 50.63
CA HIS A 76 -3.88 -7.64 51.64
C HIS A 76 -3.88 -7.15 53.10
N ARG A 77 -5.06 -6.73 53.53
CA ARG A 77 -5.63 -7.34 54.74
C ARG A 77 -7.16 -7.46 54.68
N ARG A 78 -7.58 -8.65 55.09
CA ARG A 78 -8.93 -9.22 55.04
C ARG A 78 -9.72 -8.79 56.28
N SER A 79 -11.01 -8.62 56.09
CA SER A 79 -12.03 -8.23 57.05
C SER A 79 -12.14 -9.13 58.28
N THR A 80 -12.50 -8.56 59.43
CA THR A 80 -13.29 -9.26 60.45
C THR A 80 -14.31 -8.34 61.13
N SER A 81 -15.52 -8.88 61.23
CA SER A 81 -16.48 -8.75 62.34
C SER A 81 -17.29 -7.46 62.53
N SER A 82 -18.48 -7.47 61.92
CA SER A 82 -19.77 -7.45 62.62
C SER A 82 -19.86 -6.63 63.92
N LYS A 83 -20.49 -5.46 63.81
CA LYS A 83 -21.53 -4.95 64.73
C LYS A 83 -22.32 -3.88 63.97
N SER A 84 -23.59 -4.14 63.65
CA SER A 84 -24.53 -3.11 63.17
C SER A 84 -24.86 -2.16 64.31
N PRO A 85 -24.80 -0.84 64.11
CA PRO A 85 -25.49 0.10 64.97
C PRO A 85 -26.84 0.53 64.38
N THR A 86 -27.77 0.73 65.29
CA THR A 86 -29.19 1.11 65.17
C THR A 86 -29.38 2.48 64.50
N VAL A 87 -30.28 2.55 63.51
CA VAL A 87 -30.74 3.80 62.89
C VAL A 87 -31.61 4.56 63.88
N THR A 88 -31.21 5.76 64.26
CA THR A 88 -32.07 6.76 64.93
C THR A 88 -32.48 7.82 63.90
N SER A 89 -33.65 8.44 64.08
CA SER A 89 -34.29 9.33 63.10
C SER A 89 -33.60 10.67 62.86
N ASP A 90 -32.58 11.01 63.65
CA ASP A 90 -32.01 12.35 63.69
C ASP A 90 -30.47 12.31 63.73
N GLY A 91 -29.86 11.82 62.64
CA GLY A 91 -28.46 12.09 62.27
C GLY A 91 -27.37 11.33 63.03
N TRP A 92 -26.34 10.89 62.29
CA TRP A 92 -25.18 10.18 62.83
C TRP A 92 -24.04 11.15 63.20
N GLU A 93 -23.62 11.15 64.47
CA GLU A 93 -22.30 11.67 64.86
C GLU A 93 -21.22 10.62 64.56
N TYR A 94 -20.13 11.05 63.91
CA TYR A 94 -18.88 10.31 63.89
C TYR A 94 -17.79 11.18 64.52
N GLY A 95 -17.22 10.71 65.62
CA GLY A 95 -16.02 11.30 66.21
C GLY A 95 -14.80 10.95 65.36
N LEU A 96 -14.29 11.92 64.60
CA LEU A 96 -12.92 11.89 64.11
C LEU A 96 -12.14 12.88 64.97
N GLY A 97 -11.17 12.37 65.73
CA GLY A 97 -10.21 13.19 66.46
C GLY A 97 -9.61 14.21 65.50
N ASP A 98 -9.74 15.47 65.88
CA ASP A 98 -9.01 16.61 65.32
C ASP A 98 -9.44 17.08 63.92
N GLY A 99 -10.65 17.67 63.83
CA GLY A 99 -10.93 18.74 62.85
C GLY A 99 -12.27 18.66 62.11
N LEU A 100 -13.00 19.78 62.12
CA LEU A 100 -14.22 19.99 61.33
C LEU A 100 -13.93 19.91 59.82
N GLY A 101 -14.51 18.91 59.16
CA GLY A 101 -14.65 18.88 57.71
C GLY A 101 -16.10 19.14 57.30
N ILE A 102 -16.40 20.32 56.79
CA ILE A 102 -17.65 20.58 56.06
C ILE A 102 -17.52 19.93 54.69
N LEU A 103 -18.24 18.83 54.42
CA LEU A 103 -18.47 18.40 53.05
C LEU A 103 -19.42 19.40 52.38
N PRO A 104 -19.14 19.87 51.15
CA PRO A 104 -20.10 20.67 50.42
C PRO A 104 -21.38 19.86 50.24
N ARG A 105 -22.51 20.49 50.60
CA ARG A 105 -23.85 20.00 50.29
C ARG A 105 -23.89 19.75 48.78
N PHE A 106 -24.02 18.48 48.38
CA PHE A 106 -24.44 18.17 47.01
C PHE A 106 -25.91 18.57 46.92
N ASP A 107 -26.15 19.86 46.72
CA ASP A 107 -27.44 20.34 46.26
C ASP A 107 -27.77 19.55 44.99
N GLY A 108 -28.97 18.96 44.98
CA GLY A 108 -29.44 17.96 44.04
C GLY A 108 -29.63 18.47 42.62
N GLY A 109 -28.61 19.06 42.03
CA GLY A 109 -28.51 19.28 40.60
C GLY A 109 -28.39 17.93 39.92
N LYS A 110 -29.51 17.40 39.43
CA LYS A 110 -29.52 16.22 38.53
C LYS A 110 -28.42 16.42 37.49
N PRO A 111 -27.48 15.47 37.29
CA PRO A 111 -26.46 15.63 36.28
C PRO A 111 -27.15 15.84 34.93
N LYS A 112 -26.91 17.01 34.30
CA LYS A 112 -27.45 17.27 32.97
C LYS A 112 -26.91 16.20 32.05
N ARG A 113 -27.79 15.29 31.58
CA ARG A 113 -27.45 14.28 30.58
C ARG A 113 -26.72 14.97 29.43
N PRO A 114 -25.51 14.52 29.04
CA PRO A 114 -24.84 15.11 27.89
C PRO A 114 -25.77 14.98 26.68
N LYS A 115 -26.06 16.12 26.03
CA LYS A 115 -26.88 16.15 24.82
C LYS A 115 -26.26 15.17 23.82
N ARG A 116 -27.03 14.17 23.37
CA ARG A 116 -26.60 13.21 22.34
C ARG A 116 -26.03 14.01 21.17
N LYS A 117 -24.73 13.85 20.91
CA LYS A 117 -24.09 14.41 19.71
C LYS A 117 -24.88 13.93 18.50
N HIS A 118 -25.30 14.86 17.64
CA HIS A 118 -26.00 14.55 16.40
C HIS A 118 -25.32 13.37 15.71
N HIS A 119 -26.09 12.34 15.35
CA HIS A 119 -25.59 11.23 14.54
C HIS A 119 -25.01 11.84 13.26
N GLN A 120 -23.68 11.87 13.14
CA GLN A 120 -23.02 12.36 11.94
C GLN A 120 -23.44 11.43 10.79
N LYS A 121 -24.31 11.92 9.91
CA LYS A 121 -24.70 11.18 8.71
C LYS A 121 -23.46 11.05 7.83
N VAL A 122 -23.00 9.81 7.64
CA VAL A 122 -21.84 9.55 6.76
C VAL A 122 -22.21 9.99 5.34
N PRO A 123 -21.41 10.84 4.69
CA PRO A 123 -21.72 11.31 3.34
C PRO A 123 -21.53 10.17 2.32
N VAL A 124 -22.39 10.16 1.29
CA VAL A 124 -22.39 9.12 0.25
C VAL A 124 -21.03 9.01 -0.44
N ALA A 125 -20.40 10.15 -0.74
CA ALA A 125 -19.08 10.20 -1.37
C ALA A 125 -17.99 9.43 -0.59
N VAL A 126 -18.05 9.41 0.75
CA VAL A 126 -17.08 8.66 1.56
C VAL A 126 -17.33 7.16 1.46
N VAL A 127 -18.59 6.72 1.46
CA VAL A 127 -18.93 5.30 1.27
C VAL A 127 -18.65 4.85 -0.15
N ALA A 128 -18.89 5.70 -1.15
CA ALA A 128 -18.53 5.46 -2.55
C ALA A 128 -17.02 5.29 -2.72
N ARG A 129 -16.21 6.21 -2.17
CA ARG A 129 -14.75 6.07 -2.18
C ARG A 129 -14.31 4.77 -1.54
N ARG A 130 -14.89 4.39 -0.39
CA ARG A 130 -14.59 3.11 0.27
C ARG A 130 -14.93 1.90 -0.62
N ALA A 131 -16.07 1.94 -1.32
CA ALA A 131 -16.44 0.87 -2.28
C ALA A 131 -15.42 0.77 -3.42
N VAL A 132 -14.98 1.91 -3.97
CA VAL A 132 -13.99 1.96 -5.04
C VAL A 132 -12.61 1.49 -4.57
N GLU A 133 -12.15 1.92 -3.40
CA GLU A 133 -10.87 1.48 -2.79
C GLU A 133 -10.87 -0.01 -2.43
N SER A 134 -12.05 -0.60 -2.23
CA SER A 134 -12.18 -2.02 -1.92
C SER A 134 -12.17 -2.92 -3.16
N LEU A 135 -12.22 -2.35 -4.37
CA LEU A 135 -12.17 -3.09 -5.63
C LEU A 135 -10.87 -3.87 -5.76
N GLN A 136 -10.97 -5.19 -5.77
CA GLN A 136 -9.86 -6.09 -6.00
C GLN A 136 -9.74 -6.40 -7.50
N LEU A 137 -9.07 -5.52 -8.22
CA LEU A 137 -8.86 -5.69 -9.66
C LEU A 137 -7.81 -6.78 -9.91
N PRO A 138 -8.08 -7.78 -10.79
CA PRO A 138 -7.13 -8.84 -11.07
C PRO A 138 -5.89 -8.27 -11.76
N LYS A 139 -4.71 -8.79 -11.39
CA LYS A 139 -3.48 -8.51 -12.14
C LYS A 139 -3.62 -9.12 -13.54
N PRO A 140 -3.42 -8.35 -14.63
CA PRO A 140 -3.52 -8.89 -15.98
C PRO A 140 -2.41 -9.93 -16.19
N ALA A 141 -2.77 -11.08 -16.73
CA ALA A 141 -1.80 -12.08 -17.18
C ALA A 141 -1.48 -11.82 -18.66
N ILE A 142 -0.20 -11.57 -18.94
CA ILE A 142 0.31 -11.32 -20.28
C ILE A 142 0.43 -12.66 -21.01
N ARG A 143 -0.10 -12.73 -22.23
CA ARG A 143 0.11 -13.83 -23.16
C ARG A 143 0.65 -13.36 -24.49
N THR A 144 1.48 -14.18 -25.12
CA THR A 144 1.96 -13.92 -26.48
C THR A 144 1.91 -15.14 -27.39
N SER A 145 1.99 -14.92 -28.70
CA SER A 145 2.32 -15.96 -29.68
C SER A 145 3.42 -15.45 -30.62
N PRO A 146 4.57 -16.14 -30.75
CA PRO A 146 5.02 -17.30 -29.97
C PRO A 146 4.91 -17.12 -28.45
N ASP A 147 4.79 -18.23 -27.74
CA ASP A 147 4.61 -18.21 -26.29
C ASP A 147 5.73 -17.41 -25.60
N GLU A 148 5.32 -16.65 -24.61
CA GLU A 148 6.08 -15.69 -23.82
C GLU A 148 7.31 -16.22 -23.08
N ASP A 149 7.40 -17.53 -22.86
CA ASP A 149 8.57 -18.21 -22.30
C ASP A 149 9.58 -18.62 -23.39
N PHE A 150 9.19 -18.50 -24.67
CA PHE A 150 10.04 -18.74 -25.82
C PHE A 150 10.56 -17.44 -26.44
N VAL A 151 11.68 -17.60 -27.15
CA VAL A 151 12.32 -16.53 -27.90
C VAL A 151 11.41 -16.08 -29.04
N GLN A 152 11.12 -14.79 -29.08
CA GLN A 152 10.47 -14.13 -30.21
C GLN A 152 11.50 -13.82 -31.28
N VAL A 153 11.06 -13.66 -32.53
CA VAL A 153 11.99 -13.43 -33.65
C VAL A 153 11.80 -12.03 -34.23
N VAL A 154 12.90 -11.33 -34.46
CA VAL A 154 12.92 -10.02 -35.14
C VAL A 154 12.24 -10.14 -36.51
N GLY A 155 11.38 -9.18 -36.84
CA GLY A 155 10.66 -9.14 -38.12
C GLY A 155 9.46 -10.11 -38.21
N VAL A 156 9.22 -10.94 -37.20
CA VAL A 156 8.05 -11.84 -37.13
C VAL A 156 6.95 -11.17 -36.29
N PRO A 157 5.67 -11.19 -36.71
CA PRO A 157 4.57 -10.68 -35.90
C PRO A 157 4.40 -11.45 -34.59
N THR A 158 4.56 -10.76 -33.46
CA THR A 158 4.21 -11.26 -32.13
C THR A 158 2.76 -10.87 -31.83
N TRP A 159 1.90 -11.86 -31.58
CA TRP A 159 0.54 -11.64 -31.08
C TRP A 159 0.58 -11.42 -29.57
N MET A 160 -0.32 -10.59 -29.06
CA MET A 160 -0.38 -10.28 -27.62
C MET A 160 -1.83 -10.20 -27.15
N TRP A 161 -2.10 -10.76 -25.98
CA TRP A 161 -3.39 -10.57 -25.32
C TRP A 161 -3.24 -10.62 -23.79
N VAL A 162 -4.20 -10.03 -23.10
CA VAL A 162 -4.42 -10.25 -21.67
C VAL A 162 -5.31 -11.47 -21.53
N GLU A 163 -4.94 -12.42 -20.67
CA GLU A 163 -5.74 -13.61 -20.35
C GLU A 163 -7.22 -13.24 -20.11
N HIS A 164 -8.13 -13.80 -20.93
CA HIS A 164 -9.54 -13.38 -20.95
C HIS A 164 -10.24 -13.63 -19.61
N GLY A 165 -9.80 -14.64 -18.84
CA GLY A 165 -10.29 -14.90 -17.49
C GLY A 165 -10.06 -13.73 -16.50
N THR A 166 -9.08 -12.87 -16.78
CA THR A 166 -8.80 -11.64 -16.00
C THR A 166 -9.46 -10.39 -16.58
N TRP A 167 -10.00 -10.45 -17.80
CA TRP A 167 -10.66 -9.33 -18.47
C TRP A 167 -12.18 -9.35 -18.24
N ARG A 168 -12.60 -9.04 -17.02
CA ARG A 168 -14.04 -9.05 -16.66
C ARG A 168 -14.40 -7.93 -15.69
N PRO A 169 -15.67 -7.50 -15.67
CA PRO A 169 -16.13 -6.56 -14.65
C PRO A 169 -15.92 -7.09 -13.22
N VAL A 170 -15.53 -6.20 -12.31
CA VAL A 170 -15.38 -6.47 -10.87
C VAL A 170 -16.31 -5.55 -10.10
N THR A 171 -17.05 -6.07 -9.12
CA THR A 171 -18.02 -5.28 -8.35
C THR A 171 -17.77 -5.44 -6.85
N GLU A 172 -17.79 -4.34 -6.13
CA GLU A 172 -17.66 -4.29 -4.68
C GLU A 172 -18.72 -3.42 -4.05
N THR A 173 -19.10 -3.75 -2.82
CA THR A 173 -20.17 -3.03 -2.10
C THR A 173 -19.70 -2.60 -0.73
N ALA A 174 -19.73 -1.30 -0.46
CA ALA A 174 -19.51 -0.75 0.87
C ALA A 174 -20.85 -0.51 1.56
N VAL A 175 -20.95 -0.95 2.82
CA VAL A 175 -22.15 -0.82 3.64
C VAL A 175 -21.80 -0.10 4.94
N VAL A 176 -22.64 0.88 5.29
CA VAL A 176 -22.67 1.53 6.61
C VAL A 176 -24.13 1.57 7.09
N PRO A 177 -24.42 1.85 8.37
CA PRO A 177 -25.80 1.93 8.85
C PRO A 177 -26.65 2.90 8.01
N GLY A 178 -27.71 2.38 7.38
CA GLY A 178 -28.64 3.16 6.56
C GLY A 178 -28.15 3.56 5.17
N LEU A 179 -26.98 3.10 4.71
CA LEU A 179 -26.45 3.43 3.38
C LEU A 179 -25.62 2.28 2.80
N ARG A 180 -25.95 1.90 1.57
CA ARG A 180 -25.21 0.95 0.74
C ARG A 180 -24.76 1.65 -0.54
N VAL A 181 -23.51 1.44 -0.94
CA VAL A 181 -22.97 1.91 -2.21
C VAL A 181 -22.25 0.75 -2.90
N THR A 182 -22.57 0.55 -4.17
CA THR A 182 -21.99 -0.48 -5.02
C THR A 182 -21.14 0.19 -6.09
N ALA A 183 -19.89 -0.25 -6.25
CA ALA A 183 -18.96 0.19 -7.29
C ALA A 183 -18.66 -0.98 -8.24
N THR A 184 -18.69 -0.73 -9.55
CA THR A 184 -18.37 -1.71 -10.59
C THR A 184 -17.28 -1.15 -11.50
N ALA A 185 -16.15 -1.84 -11.57
CA ALA A 185 -15.05 -1.56 -12.48
C ALA A 185 -15.15 -2.42 -13.73
N ARG A 186 -14.98 -1.83 -14.92
CA ARG A 186 -14.94 -2.53 -16.20
C ARG A 186 -13.63 -2.24 -16.94
N PRO A 187 -12.93 -3.27 -17.45
CA PRO A 187 -11.72 -3.05 -18.22
C PRO A 187 -12.08 -2.47 -19.59
N ARG A 188 -11.36 -1.43 -20.02
CA ARG A 188 -11.68 -0.65 -21.22
C ARG A 188 -10.62 -0.74 -22.29
N GLN A 189 -9.34 -0.70 -21.92
CA GLN A 189 -8.23 -0.63 -22.86
C GLN A 189 -6.97 -1.23 -22.27
N ALA A 190 -6.23 -2.01 -23.07
CA ALA A 190 -4.89 -2.48 -22.73
C ALA A 190 -3.87 -1.66 -23.52
N THR A 191 -2.92 -1.01 -22.84
CA THR A 191 -1.81 -0.30 -23.47
C THR A 191 -0.52 -1.04 -23.18
N TRP A 192 0.12 -1.50 -24.24
CA TRP A 192 1.35 -2.28 -24.21
C TRP A 192 2.54 -1.38 -24.45
N SER A 193 3.62 -1.62 -23.71
CA SER A 193 4.95 -1.05 -23.96
C SER A 193 5.91 -2.20 -24.17
N MET A 194 6.56 -2.21 -25.35
CA MET A 194 7.30 -3.35 -25.86
C MET A 194 8.75 -3.40 -25.38
N GLY A 195 9.22 -2.39 -24.65
CA GLY A 195 10.58 -2.31 -24.15
C GLY A 195 11.63 -1.86 -25.18
N GLU A 196 11.40 -2.07 -26.49
CA GLU A 196 12.28 -1.52 -27.56
C GLU A 196 11.94 -0.06 -27.95
N GLY A 197 10.99 0.57 -27.25
CA GLY A 197 10.49 1.92 -27.50
C GLY A 197 9.11 2.00 -28.15
N GLY A 198 8.59 0.88 -28.67
CA GLY A 198 7.24 0.79 -29.25
C GLY A 198 6.13 0.68 -28.20
N SER A 199 4.94 1.19 -28.54
CA SER A 199 3.72 1.03 -27.75
C SER A 199 2.52 0.71 -28.64
N VAL A 200 1.61 -0.13 -28.13
CA VAL A 200 0.38 -0.57 -28.83
C VAL A 200 -0.81 -0.41 -27.91
N ALA A 201 -1.88 0.21 -28.40
CA ALA A 201 -3.13 0.37 -27.66
C ALA A 201 -4.22 -0.54 -28.25
N CYS A 202 -4.79 -1.38 -27.39
CA CYS A 202 -5.79 -2.39 -27.71
C CYS A 202 -7.11 -2.06 -27.02
N ALA A 203 -8.21 -1.99 -27.79
CA ALA A 203 -9.54 -1.67 -27.26
C ALA A 203 -10.18 -2.77 -26.39
N GLY A 204 -9.56 -3.95 -26.33
CA GLY A 204 -10.00 -5.09 -25.54
C GLY A 204 -8.82 -5.89 -24.99
N PRO A 205 -9.04 -7.15 -24.58
CA PRO A 205 -7.97 -8.01 -24.10
C PRO A 205 -6.99 -8.40 -25.22
N GLY A 206 -7.39 -8.29 -26.50
CA GLY A 206 -6.67 -8.86 -27.63
C GLY A 206 -7.21 -10.24 -28.02
N THR A 207 -6.89 -10.68 -29.23
CA THR A 207 -7.31 -11.97 -29.77
C THR A 207 -6.32 -13.06 -29.36
N GLU A 208 -6.82 -14.08 -28.65
CA GLU A 208 -6.04 -15.26 -28.32
C GLU A 208 -5.63 -16.01 -29.59
N TYR A 209 -4.33 -16.33 -29.70
CA TYR A 209 -3.84 -17.10 -30.83
C TYR A 209 -4.36 -18.55 -30.74
N SER A 210 -4.74 -19.11 -31.88
CA SER A 210 -5.11 -20.51 -32.02
C SER A 210 -4.58 -21.04 -33.36
N GLY A 211 -4.42 -22.36 -33.47
CA GLY A 211 -3.94 -23.00 -34.70
C GLY A 211 -4.85 -22.81 -35.94
N LYS A 212 -6.00 -22.15 -35.79
CA LYS A 212 -6.87 -21.73 -36.91
C LYS A 212 -6.31 -20.52 -37.65
N PHE A 213 -5.46 -19.73 -37.00
CA PHE A 213 -4.79 -18.59 -37.61
C PHE A 213 -3.53 -19.03 -38.33
N ARG A 214 -3.19 -18.27 -39.37
CA ARG A 214 -1.93 -18.43 -40.07
C ARG A 214 -0.79 -17.83 -39.24
N PRO A 215 0.32 -18.56 -39.01
CA PRO A 215 1.41 -18.09 -38.15
C PRO A 215 2.18 -16.90 -38.73
N ASP A 216 2.13 -16.70 -40.04
CA ASP A 216 2.76 -15.57 -40.74
C ASP A 216 1.90 -14.30 -40.76
N ARG A 217 0.67 -14.36 -40.25
CA ARG A 217 -0.25 -13.22 -40.24
C ARG A 217 -0.17 -12.45 -38.92
N PRO A 218 -0.22 -11.11 -38.96
CA PRO A 218 -0.34 -10.31 -37.76
C PRO A 218 -1.69 -10.54 -37.07
N SER A 219 -1.71 -10.30 -35.76
CA SER A 219 -2.94 -10.29 -34.97
C SER A 219 -3.97 -9.31 -35.56
N PRO A 220 -5.26 -9.67 -35.57
CA PRO A 220 -6.31 -8.80 -36.09
C PRO A 220 -6.52 -7.53 -35.24
N ASP A 221 -6.13 -7.54 -33.96
CA ASP A 221 -6.38 -6.44 -33.02
C ASP A 221 -5.17 -6.02 -32.19
N CYS A 222 -4.33 -6.97 -31.76
CA CYS A 222 -3.25 -6.75 -30.81
C CYS A 222 -2.01 -7.55 -31.19
N GLY A 223 -1.09 -6.88 -31.89
CA GLY A 223 0.18 -7.46 -32.28
C GLY A 223 1.27 -6.41 -32.43
N TYR A 224 2.51 -6.86 -32.43
CA TYR A 224 3.69 -6.03 -32.58
C TYR A 224 4.80 -6.80 -33.29
N THR A 225 5.62 -6.11 -34.07
CA THR A 225 6.78 -6.72 -34.73
C THR A 225 8.03 -6.02 -34.25
N TYR A 226 8.86 -6.77 -33.51
CA TYR A 226 10.14 -6.27 -33.03
C TYR A 226 11.11 -6.01 -34.18
N ARG A 227 11.87 -4.92 -34.07
CA ARG A 227 12.82 -4.48 -35.10
C ARG A 227 14.27 -4.76 -34.76
N ARG A 228 14.57 -5.12 -33.50
CA ARG A 228 15.93 -5.43 -33.06
C ARG A 228 15.95 -6.55 -32.02
N SER A 229 17.09 -7.24 -31.93
CA SER A 229 17.35 -8.24 -30.90
C SER A 229 17.44 -7.60 -29.50
N SER A 230 17.02 -8.33 -28.47
CA SER A 230 17.14 -7.94 -27.06
C SER A 230 18.51 -8.30 -26.46
N SER A 231 19.44 -8.83 -27.25
CA SER A 231 20.78 -9.25 -26.79
C SER A 231 21.59 -8.14 -26.10
N GLY A 232 21.38 -6.88 -26.48
CA GLY A 232 22.01 -5.70 -25.88
C GLY A 232 21.27 -5.13 -24.65
N GLU A 233 20.10 -5.66 -24.30
CA GLU A 233 19.31 -5.19 -23.16
C GLU A 233 19.77 -5.85 -21.84
N PRO A 234 19.47 -5.23 -20.68
CA PRO A 234 19.61 -5.90 -19.39
C PRO A 234 18.91 -7.27 -19.39
N SER A 235 19.59 -8.29 -18.84
CA SER A 235 19.11 -9.68 -18.83
C SER A 235 18.82 -10.28 -20.22
N ARG A 236 19.33 -9.65 -21.30
CA ARG A 236 19.12 -10.04 -22.70
C ARG A 236 17.64 -10.11 -23.12
N ALA A 237 16.79 -9.29 -22.50
CA ALA A 237 15.34 -9.31 -22.72
C ALA A 237 14.75 -7.89 -22.70
N PHE A 238 13.71 -7.65 -23.51
CA PHE A 238 12.93 -6.43 -23.38
C PHE A 238 11.99 -6.52 -22.19
N LYS A 239 11.76 -5.37 -21.53
CA LYS A 239 10.73 -5.24 -20.51
C LYS A 239 9.37 -5.00 -21.15
N LEU A 240 8.64 -6.08 -21.45
CA LEU A 240 7.26 -6.03 -21.91
C LEU A 240 6.35 -5.65 -20.74
N SER A 241 5.50 -4.65 -20.92
CA SER A 241 4.49 -4.28 -19.91
C SER A 241 3.14 -3.99 -20.54
N VAL A 242 2.08 -4.29 -19.79
CA VAL A 242 0.70 -3.97 -20.14
C VAL A 242 0.08 -3.14 -19.03
N ARG A 243 -0.65 -2.09 -19.41
CA ARG A 243 -1.47 -1.26 -18.52
C ARG A 243 -2.92 -1.38 -18.94
N VAL A 244 -3.76 -1.92 -18.06
CA VAL A 244 -5.19 -2.04 -18.29
C VAL A 244 -5.89 -0.86 -17.62
N LEU A 245 -6.57 -0.05 -18.44
CA LEU A 245 -7.42 1.04 -17.99
C LEU A 245 -8.81 0.50 -17.62
N TRP A 246 -9.30 0.91 -16.45
CA TRP A 246 -10.60 0.52 -15.92
C TRP A 246 -11.49 1.75 -15.74
N ASP A 247 -12.73 1.63 -16.20
CA ASP A 247 -13.80 2.58 -15.93
C ASP A 247 -14.60 2.10 -14.73
N VAL A 248 -14.70 2.93 -13.70
CA VAL A 248 -15.47 2.61 -12.50
C VAL A 248 -16.73 3.45 -12.44
N GLU A 249 -17.86 2.79 -12.24
CA GLU A 249 -19.15 3.42 -11.99
C GLU A 249 -19.64 2.98 -10.62
N TRP A 250 -20.24 3.89 -9.86
CA TRP A 250 -20.83 3.55 -8.57
C TRP A 250 -22.24 4.13 -8.43
N HIS A 251 -23.05 3.47 -7.61
CA HIS A 251 -24.40 3.90 -7.28
C HIS A 251 -24.75 3.57 -5.82
N GLY A 252 -25.50 4.45 -5.17
CA GLY A 252 -25.96 4.24 -3.80
C GLY A 252 -26.45 5.53 -3.13
N GLY A 253 -27.35 5.41 -2.16
CA GLY A 253 -27.89 6.57 -1.43
C GLY A 253 -28.61 7.60 -2.32
N GLY A 254 -29.20 7.16 -3.43
CA GLY A 254 -29.87 8.03 -4.41
C GLY A 254 -28.92 8.82 -5.33
N GLN A 255 -27.63 8.51 -5.31
CA GLN A 255 -26.61 9.15 -6.15
C GLN A 255 -25.88 8.12 -7.00
N THR A 256 -25.28 8.60 -8.08
CA THR A 256 -24.37 7.83 -8.93
C THR A 256 -23.12 8.66 -9.21
N GLY A 257 -22.05 7.99 -9.64
CA GLY A 257 -20.84 8.68 -10.05
C GLY A 257 -19.89 7.79 -10.84
N ARG A 258 -18.87 8.41 -11.43
CA ARG A 258 -17.81 7.74 -12.17
C ARG A 258 -16.46 8.10 -11.57
N VAL A 259 -15.55 7.13 -11.56
CA VAL A 259 -14.14 7.32 -11.22
C VAL A 259 -13.32 6.82 -12.40
N PRO A 260 -12.89 7.70 -13.31
CA PRO A 260 -12.02 7.31 -14.41
C PRO A 260 -10.59 7.07 -13.93
N GLY A 261 -9.83 6.31 -14.70
CA GLY A 261 -8.37 6.30 -14.57
C GLY A 261 -7.80 5.30 -13.57
N LEU A 262 -8.56 4.28 -13.15
CA LEU A 262 -7.95 3.16 -12.45
C LEU A 262 -7.10 2.36 -13.45
N VAL A 263 -5.85 2.12 -13.11
CA VAL A 263 -4.91 1.38 -13.97
C VAL A 263 -4.26 0.27 -13.17
N ILE A 264 -4.32 -0.95 -13.70
CA ILE A 264 -3.55 -2.10 -13.20
C ILE A 264 -2.54 -2.49 -14.26
N ALA A 265 -1.32 -2.79 -13.83
CA ALA A 265 -0.23 -3.13 -14.71
C ALA A 265 0.34 -4.52 -14.41
N ALA A 266 0.89 -5.14 -15.44
CA ALA A 266 1.79 -6.27 -15.33
C ALA A 266 2.97 -6.08 -16.27
N GLU A 267 4.07 -6.75 -15.95
CA GLU A 267 5.29 -6.71 -16.72
C GLU A 267 5.98 -8.07 -16.66
N ARG A 268 6.74 -8.37 -17.71
CA ARG A 268 7.59 -9.55 -17.79
C ARG A 268 8.76 -9.31 -18.75
N PRO A 269 9.90 -10.02 -18.57
CA PRO A 269 10.93 -10.06 -19.60
C PRO A 269 10.42 -10.84 -20.82
N LEU A 270 10.80 -10.39 -22.02
CA LEU A 270 10.56 -11.08 -23.28
C LEU A 270 11.86 -11.11 -24.10
N ALA A 271 12.36 -12.31 -24.38
CA ALA A 271 13.56 -12.49 -25.20
C ALA A 271 13.19 -12.37 -26.68
N VAL A 272 13.95 -11.57 -27.42
CA VAL A 272 13.80 -11.38 -28.87
C VAL A 272 15.15 -11.59 -29.51
N ASP A 273 15.23 -12.47 -30.50
CA ASP A 273 16.47 -12.76 -31.21
C ASP A 273 16.32 -12.65 -32.73
N GLU A 274 17.45 -12.49 -33.40
CA GLU A 274 17.53 -12.41 -34.85
C GLU A 274 18.05 -13.73 -35.41
N VAL A 275 17.33 -14.31 -36.37
CA VAL A 275 17.75 -15.56 -37.02
C VAL A 275 18.52 -15.22 -38.29
N GLN A 276 19.79 -15.63 -38.34
CA GLN A 276 20.65 -15.48 -39.50
C GLN A 276 20.81 -16.82 -40.22
N ALA A 277 20.60 -16.84 -41.54
CA ALA A 277 20.87 -18.02 -42.36
C ALA A 277 22.31 -17.99 -42.88
N VAL A 278 23.07 -19.07 -42.66
CA VAL A 278 24.37 -19.27 -43.29
C VAL A 278 24.15 -19.98 -44.62
N VAL A 279 24.39 -19.28 -45.73
CA VAL A 279 24.40 -19.90 -47.06
C VAL A 279 25.79 -20.49 -47.30
N VAL A 280 25.92 -21.81 -47.14
CA VAL A 280 27.12 -22.54 -47.54
C VAL A 280 27.00 -22.83 -49.04
N ARG A 281 27.97 -22.37 -49.84
CA ARG A 281 28.08 -22.65 -51.28
C ARG A 281 29.10 -23.73 -51.53
#